data_AF-A0A1X2HIM8-F1
#
_entry.id   AF-A0A1X2HIM8-F1
#
_cell.length_a   1.000
_cell.length_b   1.000
_cell.length_c   1.000
_cell.angle_alpha   90.00
_cell.angle_beta   90.00
_cell.angle_gamma   90.00
#
_symmetry.space_group_name_H-M   'P 1'
#
loop_
_entity.id
_entity.type
_entity.pdbx_description
1 polymer ?
#
loop_
_entity_poly.entity_id
_entity_poly.type
_entity_poly.pdbx_seq_one_letter_code
_entity_poly.pdbx_strand_id
1 'polypeptide(L)'
;MASPITVYRQLLREVRRQNNGQFVPQLKSLYRDNRTITDAARLQQLNRNAENVLTYLRSARQHKELRDAYSAIVLEQKKKIELSANRVGLQLPKEYDPNSNATDRVMDAFHKS
;
A
#
# COMPACT_ATOMS: atom_id res chain seq x y z
N MET A 1 2.38 -26.77 5.24
CA MET A 1 3.22 -25.59 5.57
C MET A 1 4.43 -25.56 4.66
N ALA A 2 4.83 -24.39 4.18
CA ALA A 2 5.97 -24.31 3.27
C ALA A 2 7.28 -24.54 4.05
N SER A 3 8.28 -25.15 3.39
CA SER A 3 9.60 -25.32 4.00
C SER A 3 10.22 -23.96 4.35
N PRO A 4 10.86 -23.79 5.53
CA PRO A 4 11.49 -22.54 5.94
C PRO A 4 12.50 -21.98 4.92
N ILE A 5 13.23 -22.87 4.23
CA ILE A 5 14.19 -22.49 3.19
C ILE A 5 13.46 -21.95 1.95
N THR A 6 12.31 -22.52 1.62
CA THR A 6 11.48 -22.04 0.51
C THR A 6 10.91 -20.66 0.82
N VAL A 7 10.37 -20.44 2.03
CA VAL A 7 9.86 -19.13 2.47
C VAL A 7 10.98 -18.09 2.49
N TYR A 8 12.15 -18.43 3.03
CA TYR A 8 13.35 -17.58 3.00
C TYR A 8 13.73 -17.12 1.58
N ARG A 9 13.81 -18.07 0.64
CA ARG A 9 14.13 -17.75 -0.77
C ARG A 9 13.08 -16.86 -1.40
N GLN A 10 11.81 -17.08 -1.08
CA GLN A 10 10.71 -16.25 -1.58
C GLN A 10 10.77 -14.83 -1.00
N LEU A 11 11.05 -14.68 0.30
CA LEU A 11 11.25 -13.37 0.94
C LEU A 11 12.41 -12.61 0.30
N LEU A 12 13.57 -13.24 0.12
CA LEU A 12 14.71 -12.60 -0.54
C LEU A 12 14.40 -12.12 -1.95
N ARG A 13 13.65 -12.92 -2.72
CA ARG A 13 13.24 -12.54 -4.08
C ARG A 13 12.27 -11.35 -4.03
N GLU A 14 11.31 -11.36 -3.12
CA GLU A 14 10.30 -10.32 -3.03
C GLU A 14 10.89 -8.99 -2.52
N VAL A 15 11.77 -9.03 -1.52
CA VAL A 15 12.51 -7.86 -1.03
C VAL A 15 13.33 -7.21 -2.15
N ARG A 16 14.04 -8.01 -2.95
CA ARG A 16 14.78 -7.50 -4.12
C ARG A 16 13.87 -6.92 -5.19
N ARG A 17 12.73 -7.56 -5.45
CA ARG A 17 11.74 -7.10 -6.44
C ARG A 17 11.15 -5.74 -6.09
N GLN A 18 11.06 -5.41 -4.80
CA GLN A 18 10.55 -4.13 -4.32
C GLN A 18 11.64 -3.07 -4.12
N ASN A 19 12.85 -3.28 -4.64
CA ASN A 19 14.03 -2.40 -4.47
C ASN A 19 14.41 -2.16 -2.99
N ASN A 20 14.04 -3.09 -2.11
CA ASN A 20 14.28 -3.02 -0.66
C ASN A 20 15.59 -3.74 -0.28
N GLY A 21 16.63 -3.60 -1.11
CA GLY A 21 17.89 -4.33 -0.99
C GLY A 21 18.58 -4.18 0.37
N GLN A 22 18.41 -3.04 1.05
CA GLN A 22 18.96 -2.79 2.38
C GLN A 22 18.47 -3.77 3.45
N PHE A 23 17.33 -4.44 3.25
CA PHE A 23 16.78 -5.41 4.22
C PHE A 23 17.35 -6.83 4.06
N VAL A 24 18.10 -7.10 2.98
CA VAL A 24 18.68 -8.42 2.72
C VAL A 24 19.66 -8.87 3.83
N PRO A 25 20.59 -8.04 4.32
CA PRO A 25 21.50 -8.42 5.40
C PRO A 25 20.76 -8.77 6.69
N GLN A 26 19.72 -8.00 7.04
CA GLN A 26 18.91 -8.21 8.24
C GLN A 26 18.10 -9.51 8.14
N LEU A 27 17.53 -9.81 6.97
CA LEU A 27 16.84 -11.07 6.77
C LEU A 27 17.80 -12.26 6.88
N LYS A 28 19.02 -12.13 6.34
CA LYS A 28 20.06 -13.16 6.44
C LYS A 28 20.50 -13.38 7.89
N SER A 29 20.72 -12.33 8.68
CA SER A 29 21.08 -12.47 10.09
C SER A 29 19.95 -13.16 10.85
N LEU A 30 18.69 -12.74 10.65
CA LEU A 30 17.55 -13.31 11.35
C LEU A 30 17.40 -14.83 11.09
N TYR A 31 17.57 -15.30 9.86
CA TYR A 31 17.57 -16.74 9.58
C TYR A 31 18.80 -17.48 10.11
N ARG A 32 19.97 -16.83 10.12
CA ARG A 32 21.20 -17.42 10.66
C ARG A 32 21.12 -17.58 12.17
N ASP A 33 20.63 -16.57 12.87
CA ASP A 33 20.57 -16.52 14.33
C ASP A 33 19.53 -17.52 14.87
N ASN A 34 18.52 -17.86 14.07
CA ASN A 34 17.50 -18.85 14.40
C ASN A 34 17.82 -20.28 13.87
N ARG A 35 19.01 -20.52 13.31
CA ARG A 35 19.39 -21.82 12.69
C ARG A 35 19.45 -22.98 13.69
N THR A 36 19.80 -22.70 14.94
CA THR A 36 20.03 -23.72 15.98
C THR A 36 18.78 -24.03 16.79
N ILE A 37 17.64 -23.43 16.46
CA ILE A 37 16.38 -23.70 17.16
C ILE A 37 15.93 -25.12 16.86
N THR A 38 15.81 -25.91 17.93
CA THR A 38 15.32 -27.30 17.89
C THR A 38 13.88 -27.44 18.36
N ASP A 39 13.34 -26.44 19.07
CA ASP A 39 11.95 -26.42 19.49
C ASP A 39 11.00 -26.29 18.29
N ALA A 40 10.20 -27.35 18.09
CA ALA A 40 9.25 -27.45 16.98
C ALA A 40 8.15 -26.39 17.04
N ALA A 41 7.66 -26.03 18.24
CA ALA A 41 6.60 -25.04 18.38
C ALA A 41 7.10 -23.64 17.97
N ARG A 42 8.27 -23.25 18.48
CA ARG A 42 8.94 -22.00 18.10
C ARG A 42 9.29 -21.95 16.61
N LEU A 43 9.79 -23.04 16.04
CA LEU A 43 10.12 -23.11 14.61
C LEU A 43 8.87 -22.93 13.73
N GLN A 44 7.75 -23.56 14.10
CA GLN A 44 6.47 -23.34 13.41
C GLN A 44 5.99 -21.91 13.51
N GLN A 45 6.10 -21.27 14.68
CA GLN A 45 5.71 -19.89 14.87
C GLN A 45 6.54 -18.94 14.01
N LEU A 46 7.87 -19.11 14.00
CA LEU A 46 8.78 -18.32 13.16
C LEU A 46 8.47 -18.49 11.67
N ASN A 47 8.19 -19.73 11.24
CA ASN A 47 7.85 -19.98 9.84
C ASN A 47 6.51 -19.33 9.45
N ARG A 48 5.49 -19.38 10.32
CA ARG A 48 4.22 -18.68 10.11
C ARG A 48 4.42 -17.17 10.03
N ASN A 49 5.26 -16.60 10.89
CA ASN A 49 5.57 -15.17 10.84
C ASN A 49 6.24 -14.80 9.51
N ALA A 50 7.19 -15.62 9.03
CA ALA A 50 7.83 -15.42 7.74
C ALA A 50 6.85 -15.51 6.56
N GLU A 51 5.89 -16.45 6.60
CA GLU A 51 4.80 -16.57 5.62
C GLU A 51 3.88 -15.34 5.63
N ASN A 52 3.56 -14.80 6.82
CA ASN A 52 2.74 -13.59 6.96
C ASN A 52 3.45 -12.36 6.38
N VAL A 53 4.73 -12.18 6.68
CA VAL A 53 5.54 -11.08 6.10
C VAL A 53 5.62 -11.20 4.59
N LEU A 54 5.83 -12.41 4.07
CA LEU A 54 5.85 -12.64 2.62
C LEU A 54 4.51 -12.28 1.96
N THR A 55 3.40 -12.65 2.60
CA THR A 55 2.05 -12.31 2.15
C THR A 55 1.87 -10.79 2.11
N TYR A 56 2.21 -10.11 3.20
CA TYR A 56 2.15 -8.65 3.28
C TYR A 56 2.94 -7.97 2.16
N LEU A 57 4.20 -8.39 1.95
CA LEU A 57 5.05 -7.82 0.90
C LEU A 57 4.42 -7.99 -0.49
N ARG A 58 3.92 -9.19 -0.80
CA ARG A 58 3.25 -9.45 -2.09
C ARG A 58 2.02 -8.58 -2.27
N SER A 59 1.17 -8.48 -1.24
CA SER A 59 -0.03 -7.67 -1.28
C SER A 59 0.29 -6.18 -1.45
N ALA A 60 1.34 -5.66 -0.77
CA ALA A 60 1.77 -4.29 -0.92
C ALA A 60 2.22 -3.97 -2.36
N ARG A 61 3.01 -4.87 -2.97
CA ARG A 61 3.41 -4.73 -4.38
C ARG A 61 2.21 -4.77 -5.33
N GLN A 62 1.31 -5.75 -5.16
CA GLN A 62 0.12 -5.86 -5.99
C GLN A 62 -0.80 -4.63 -5.85
N HIS A 63 -0.98 -4.14 -4.63
CA HIS A 63 -1.75 -2.92 -4.38
C HIS A 63 -1.14 -1.72 -5.11
N LYS A 64 0.19 -1.57 -5.07
CA LYS A 64 0.89 -0.54 -5.86
C LYS A 64 0.63 -0.70 -7.35
N GLU A 65 0.79 -1.91 -7.89
CA GLU A 65 0.56 -2.19 -9.32
C GLU A 65 -0.87 -1.86 -9.76
N LEU A 66 -1.87 -2.24 -8.96
CA LEU A 66 -3.27 -1.90 -9.21
C LEU A 66 -3.48 -0.38 -9.15
N ARG A 67 -2.95 0.29 -8.13
CA ARG A 67 -3.07 1.74 -8.00
C ARG A 67 -2.48 2.44 -9.22
N ASP A 68 -1.29 2.04 -9.66
CA ASP A 68 -0.61 2.62 -10.81
C ASP A 68 -1.43 2.38 -12.10
N ALA A 69 -1.94 1.16 -12.32
CA ALA A 69 -2.75 0.81 -13.49
C ALA A 69 -4.08 1.57 -13.57
N TYR A 70 -4.78 1.73 -12.45
CA TYR A 70 -6.12 2.35 -12.43
C TYR A 70 -6.09 3.86 -12.18
N SER A 71 -4.98 4.43 -11.70
CA SER A 71 -4.87 5.87 -11.40
C SER A 71 -5.18 6.75 -12.62
N ALA A 72 -4.66 6.40 -13.80
CA ALA A 72 -4.89 7.13 -15.04
C ALA A 72 -6.36 7.08 -15.49
N ILE A 73 -7.01 5.93 -15.36
CA ILE A 73 -8.44 5.75 -15.72
C ILE A 73 -9.32 6.61 -14.81
N VAL A 74 -9.05 6.60 -13.50
CA VAL A 74 -9.80 7.41 -12.53
C VAL A 74 -9.60 8.91 -12.78
N LEU A 75 -8.37 9.34 -13.07
CA LEU A 75 -8.05 10.72 -13.45
C LEU A 75 -8.79 11.15 -14.72
N GLU A 76 -8.81 10.30 -15.75
CA GLU A 76 -9.51 10.58 -17.01
C GLU A 76 -11.04 10.69 -16.79
N GLN A 77 -11.62 9.80 -15.98
CA GLN A 77 -13.04 9.87 -15.63
C GLN A 77 -13.38 11.15 -14.86
N LYS A 78 -12.58 11.53 -13.85
CA LYS A 78 -12.76 12.80 -13.13
C LYS A 78 -12.74 13.99 -14.09
N LYS A 79 -11.78 14.03 -15.02
CA LYS A 79 -11.66 15.09 -16.03
C LYS A 79 -12.87 15.13 -16.98
N LYS A 80 -13.40 13.98 -17.41
CA LYS A 80 -14.62 13.92 -18.25
C LYS A 80 -15.83 14.51 -17.52
N ILE A 81 -16.00 14.18 -16.24
CA ILE A 81 -17.11 14.70 -15.44
C ILE A 81 -16.97 16.22 -15.29
N GLU A 82 -15.78 16.72 -14.97
CA GLU A 82 -15.50 18.15 -14.87
C GLU A 82 -15.81 18.91 -16.17
N LEU A 83 -15.36 18.39 -17.32
CA LEU A 83 -15.66 18.98 -18.63
C LEU A 83 -17.16 18.97 -18.95
N SER A 84 -17.88 17.91 -18.56
CA SER A 84 -19.33 17.83 -18.76
C SER A 84 -20.11 18.82 -17.88
N ALA A 85 -19.69 19.02 -16.63
CA ALA A 85 -20.28 20.00 -15.72
C ALA A 85 -20.04 21.43 -16.24
N ASN A 86 -18.80 21.74 -16.64
CA ASN A 86 -18.44 23.05 -17.19
C ASN A 86 -19.22 23.39 -18.48
N ARG A 87 -19.52 22.39 -19.31
CA ARG A 87 -20.34 22.57 -20.54
C ARG A 87 -21.74 23.09 -20.28
N VAL A 88 -22.32 22.78 -19.11
CA VAL A 88 -23.65 23.23 -18.71
C VAL A 88 -23.60 24.37 -17.67
N GLY A 89 -22.42 24.98 -17.48
CA GLY A 89 -22.22 26.05 -16.50
C GLY A 89 -22.30 25.59 -15.04
N LEU A 90 -22.24 24.27 -14.78
CA LEU A 90 -22.24 23.70 -13.44
C LEU A 90 -20.82 23.47 -12.95
N GLN A 91 -20.60 23.67 -11.65
CA GLN A 91 -19.34 23.32 -10.98
C GLN A 91 -19.52 22.00 -10.22
N LEU A 92 -18.45 21.19 -10.18
CA LEU A 92 -18.42 19.99 -9.36
C LEU A 92 -18.58 20.36 -7.86
N PRO A 93 -19.30 19.56 -7.06
CA PRO A 93 -19.37 19.76 -5.62
C PRO A 93 -17.97 19.77 -4.99
N LYS A 94 -17.71 20.69 -4.06
CA LYS A 94 -16.46 20.72 -3.29
C LYS A 94 -16.35 19.39 -2.51
N GLU A 95 -15.27 18.65 -2.69
CA GLU A 95 -15.00 17.44 -1.89
C GLU A 95 -14.89 17.84 -0.40
N TYR A 96 -15.49 17.06 0.49
CA TYR A 96 -15.49 17.34 1.92
C TYR A 96 -14.06 17.22 2.47
N ASP A 97 -13.50 18.34 2.94
CA ASP A 97 -12.21 18.36 3.65
C ASP A 97 -12.45 18.35 5.17
N PRO A 98 -12.08 17.26 5.88
CA PRO A 98 -12.24 17.17 7.34
C PRO A 98 -11.33 18.15 8.11
N ASN A 99 -10.31 18.73 7.47
CA ASN A 99 -9.42 19.72 8.07
C ASN A 99 -9.81 21.17 7.71
N SER A 100 -10.84 21.36 6.87
CA SER A 100 -11.38 22.69 6.61
C SER A 100 -12.11 23.19 7.86
N ASN A 101 -11.52 24.18 8.52
CA ASN A 101 -12.12 24.81 9.70
C ASN A 101 -13.52 25.33 9.33
N ALA A 102 -14.52 25.00 10.16
CA ALA A 102 -15.93 25.31 9.90
C ALA A 102 -16.23 26.81 9.71
N THR A 103 -15.29 27.69 10.08
CA THR A 103 -15.37 29.15 9.93
C THR A 103 -15.24 29.63 8.48
N ASP A 104 -14.53 28.92 7.60
CA ASP A 104 -14.40 29.33 6.18
C ASP A 104 -15.69 29.07 5.38
N ARG A 105 -16.47 28.07 5.78
CA ARG A 105 -17.70 27.66 5.07
C ARG A 105 -18.80 28.71 5.12
N VAL A 106 -18.78 29.56 6.15
CA VAL A 106 -19.79 30.62 6.35
C VAL A 106 -19.43 31.86 5.53
N MET A 107 -18.16 32.24 5.44
CA MET A 107 -17.73 33.46 4.74
C MET A 107 -17.86 33.35 3.21
N ASP A 108 -17.63 32.18 2.63
CA ASP A 108 -17.79 31.92 1.19
C ASP A 108 -19.26 32.03 0.72
N ALA A 109 -20.23 31.83 1.62
CA ALA A 109 -21.66 31.87 1.29
C ALA A 109 -22.23 33.31 1.21
N PHE A 110 -21.56 34.29 1.83
CA PHE A 110 -22.06 35.67 1.93
C PHE A 110 -21.39 36.69 0.97
N HIS A 111 -20.38 36.28 0.19
CA HIS A 111 -19.64 37.18 -0.72
C HIS A 111 -20.03 37.06 -2.20
N LYS A 112 -21.14 36.40 -2.54
CA LYS A 112 -21.75 36.48 -3.88
C LYS A 112 -23.00 37.35 -3.83
N SER A 113 -22.81 38.68 -3.90
CA SER A 113 -23.81 39.64 -4.38
C SER A 113 -23.23 40.39 -5.56
#